data_AF-A0A0N4T991-F1
#
_entry.id   AF-A0A0N4T991-F1
#
_cell.length_a   1.000
_cell.length_b   1.000
_cell.length_c   1.000
_cell.angle_alpha   90.00
_cell.angle_beta   90.00
_cell.angle_gamma   90.00
#
_symmetry.space_group_name_H-M   'P 1'
#
loop_
_entity.id
_entity.type
_entity.pdbx_description
1 polymer ?
#
loop_
_entity_poly.entity_id
_entity_poly.type
_entity_poly.pdbx_seq_one_letter_code
_entity_poly.pdbx_strand_id
1 'polypeptide(L)'
;MRFLSYLLLVMMAEVVLTKEGVIAGGDNTLNNSGTTANIRQLQLPEFTDPVIIVGGGLAGLSATLEGKHDAANVVLVEGEKDLGGNSQKVTVKRM
;
A
#
# COMPACT_ATOMS: atom_id res chain seq x y z
N MET A 1 31.48 10.93 9.75
CA MET A 1 30.35 11.84 10.02
C MET A 1 29.44 12.09 8.81
N ARG A 2 29.91 11.94 7.55
CA ARG A 2 29.06 12.19 6.36
C ARG A 2 28.05 11.06 6.06
N PHE A 3 28.32 9.84 6.51
CA PHE A 3 27.44 8.68 6.27
C PHE A 3 26.08 8.79 6.99
N LEU A 4 26.09 9.29 8.24
CA LEU A 4 24.88 9.51 9.02
C LEU A 4 24.01 10.65 8.44
N SER A 5 24.65 11.63 7.79
CA SER A 5 23.96 12.73 7.09
C SER A 5 23.28 12.25 5.80
N TYR A 6 23.89 11.35 5.04
CA TYR A 6 23.24 10.76 3.86
C TYR A 6 22.10 9.82 4.23
N LEU A 7 22.27 9.03 5.29
CA LEU A 7 21.20 8.15 5.79
C LEU A 7 19.97 8.96 6.22
N LEU A 8 20.18 10.05 6.97
CA LEU A 8 19.10 10.95 7.36
C LEU A 8 18.44 11.62 6.15
N LEU A 9 19.24 12.06 5.16
CA LEU A 9 18.72 12.68 3.94
C LEU A 9 17.88 11.72 3.10
N VAL A 10 18.28 10.45 2.98
CA VAL A 10 17.51 9.41 2.27
C VAL A 10 16.18 9.15 2.97
N MET A 11 16.17 9.09 4.31
CA MET A 11 14.92 8.94 5.08
C MET A 11 13.99 10.15 4.93
N MET A 12 14.53 11.37 4.91
CA MET A 12 13.71 12.57 4.70
C MET A 12 13.18 12.66 3.26
N ALA A 13 13.92 12.16 2.27
CA ALA A 13 13.49 12.15 0.87
C ALA A 13 12.30 11.21 0.64
N GLU A 14 12.28 10.04 1.28
CA GLU A 14 11.13 9.12 1.23
C GLU A 14 9.87 9.75 1.85
N VAL A 15 10.01 10.50 2.95
CA VAL A 15 8.89 11.17 3.63
C VAL A 15 8.32 12.35 2.85
N VAL A 16 9.09 12.97 1.95
CA VAL A 16 8.68 14.19 1.22
C VAL A 16 8.00 13.88 -0.14
N LEU A 17 8.21 12.70 -0.73
CA LEU A 17 7.67 12.33 -2.05
C LEU A 17 6.23 11.77 -2.06
N THR A 18 5.44 12.03 -1.01
CA THR A 18 4.01 11.65 -0.97
C THR A 18 3.08 12.88 -0.92
N LYS A 19 3.43 13.94 -1.66
CA LYS A 19 2.67 15.20 -1.67
C LYS A 19 2.31 15.69 -3.06
N GLU A 20 1.44 14.94 -3.72
CA GLU A 20 0.66 15.43 -4.85
C GLU A 20 -0.77 14.85 -4.74
N GLY A 21 -1.86 15.62 -4.74
CA GLY A 21 -1.99 17.03 -5.02
C GLY A 21 -3.28 17.62 -4.44
N VAL A 22 -3.17 18.89 -4.06
CA VAL A 22 -4.30 19.78 -3.82
C VAL A 22 -4.90 20.11 -5.19
N ILE A 23 -6.13 19.64 -5.47
CA ILE A 23 -6.97 20.23 -6.50
C ILE A 23 -7.99 21.11 -5.78
N ALA A 24 -7.68 22.40 -5.67
CA ALA A 24 -8.65 23.40 -5.26
C ALA A 24 -9.55 23.74 -6.47
N GLY A 25 -10.87 23.60 -6.34
CA GLY A 25 -11.80 24.09 -7.36
C GLY A 25 -13.22 23.55 -7.20
N GLY A 26 -14.20 24.46 -7.10
CA GLY A 26 -15.60 24.22 -6.81
C GLY A 26 -16.32 23.20 -7.69
N ASP A 27 -17.40 22.70 -7.11
CA ASP A 27 -18.49 22.00 -7.74
C ASP A 27 -18.93 22.67 -9.06
N ASN A 28 -19.19 21.84 -10.08
CA ASN A 28 -19.87 22.18 -11.34
C ASN A 28 -18.99 22.74 -12.48
N THR A 29 -18.20 21.87 -13.14
CA THR A 29 -17.83 22.09 -14.55
C THR A 29 -18.72 21.21 -15.44
N LEU A 30 -19.58 21.84 -16.24
CA LEU A 30 -20.43 21.19 -17.24
C LEU A 30 -19.54 20.70 -18.40
N ASN A 31 -19.61 19.42 -18.77
CA ASN A 31 -19.07 18.99 -20.06
C ASN A 31 -20.02 19.42 -21.19
N ASN A 32 -19.48 19.62 -22.38
CA ASN A 32 -20.20 20.03 -23.60
C ASN A 32 -21.15 18.95 -24.16
N SER A 33 -21.34 17.84 -23.46
CA SER A 33 -22.21 16.73 -23.84
C SER A 33 -23.42 16.55 -22.91
N GLY A 34 -23.65 17.48 -21.97
CA GLY A 34 -24.84 17.49 -21.11
C GLY A 34 -25.00 16.25 -20.24
N THR A 35 -23.92 15.49 -20.02
CA THR A 35 -23.94 14.24 -19.26
C THR A 35 -23.20 14.45 -17.95
N THR A 36 -23.92 14.33 -16.83
CA THR A 36 -23.36 14.33 -15.47
C THR A 36 -22.42 13.14 -15.31
N ALA A 37 -21.14 13.31 -15.67
CA ALA A 37 -20.12 12.35 -15.34
C ALA A 37 -19.91 12.43 -13.83
N ASN A 38 -20.35 11.40 -13.11
CA ASN A 38 -20.00 11.19 -11.71
C ASN A 38 -18.49 10.91 -11.66
N ILE A 39 -17.68 11.96 -11.66
CA ILE A 39 -16.24 11.86 -11.42
C ILE A 39 -16.13 11.40 -9.98
N ARG A 40 -15.95 10.09 -9.78
CA ARG A 40 -15.64 9.52 -8.48
C ARG A 40 -14.35 10.16 -8.02
N GLN A 41 -14.44 11.14 -7.13
CA GLN A 41 -13.30 11.69 -6.44
C GLN A 41 -12.63 10.53 -5.73
N LEU A 42 -11.42 10.16 -6.16
CA LEU A 42 -10.64 9.11 -5.53
C LEU A 42 -10.32 9.60 -4.12
N GLN A 43 -11.12 9.15 -3.15
CA GLN A 43 -10.85 9.41 -1.75
C GLN A 43 -9.58 8.65 -1.41
N LEU A 44 -8.52 9.39 -1.09
CA LEU A 44 -7.28 8.81 -0.60
C LEU A 44 -7.59 8.12 0.73
N PRO A 45 -7.09 6.90 0.95
CA PRO A 45 -7.30 6.21 2.21
C PRO A 45 -6.67 7.01 3.36
N GLU A 46 -7.37 7.08 4.48
CA GLU A 46 -6.79 7.61 5.71
C GLU A 46 -5.75 6.62 6.24
N PHE A 47 -4.76 7.11 6.98
CA PHE A 47 -3.73 6.26 7.59
C PHE A 47 -4.31 5.22 8.57
N THR A 48 -5.53 5.42 9.03
CA THR A 48 -6.28 4.53 9.92
C THR A 48 -7.08 3.47 9.18
N ASP A 49 -7.23 3.60 7.85
CA ASP A 49 -8.01 2.66 7.05
C ASP A 49 -7.35 1.27 7.06
N PRO A 50 -8.16 0.20 7.08
CA PRO A 50 -7.62 -1.15 7.09
C PRO A 50 -6.91 -1.49 5.78
N VAL A 51 -5.71 -2.04 5.88
CA VAL A 51 -4.94 -2.54 4.75
C VAL A 51 -5.30 -4.01 4.52
N ILE A 52 -5.95 -4.30 3.40
CA ILE A 52 -6.33 -5.66 3.01
C ILE A 52 -5.24 -6.26 2.14
N ILE A 53 -4.66 -7.37 2.59
CA ILE A 53 -3.63 -8.12 1.88
C ILE A 53 -4.25 -9.43 1.42
N VAL A 54 -4.16 -9.71 0.13
CA VAL A 54 -4.73 -10.92 -0.48
C VAL A 54 -3.60 -11.85 -0.92
N GLY A 55 -3.62 -13.08 -0.40
CA GLY A 55 -2.61 -14.12 -0.62
C GLY A 55 -1.61 -14.22 0.54
N GLY A 56 -1.60 -15.35 1.23
CA GLY A 56 -0.73 -15.71 2.34
C GLY A 56 0.57 -16.41 1.93
N GLY A 57 1.05 -16.18 0.70
CA GLY A 57 2.39 -16.56 0.27
C GLY A 57 3.50 -15.73 0.94
N LEU A 58 4.76 -15.96 0.57
CA LEU A 58 5.88 -15.18 1.13
C LEU A 58 5.69 -13.66 1.00
N ALA A 59 5.25 -13.18 -0.16
CA ALA A 59 5.07 -11.74 -0.39
C ALA A 59 3.98 -11.12 0.52
N GLY A 60 2.81 -11.76 0.60
CA GLY A 60 1.72 -11.23 1.41
C GLY A 60 1.96 -11.36 2.91
N LEU A 61 2.64 -12.43 3.36
CA LEU A 61 3.09 -12.52 4.74
C LEU A 61 4.13 -11.44 5.08
N SER A 62 5.09 -11.18 4.20
CA SER A 62 6.05 -10.09 4.40
C SER A 62 5.35 -8.73 4.48
N ALA A 63 4.42 -8.44 3.57
CA ALA A 63 3.64 -7.21 3.61
C ALA A 63 2.78 -7.09 4.88
N THR A 64 2.26 -8.22 5.38
CA THR A 64 1.46 -8.25 6.62
C THR A 64 2.32 -7.93 7.83
N LEU A 65 3.53 -8.51 7.90
CA LEU A 65 4.46 -8.26 8.99
C LEU A 65 4.93 -6.81 9.00
N GLU A 66 5.26 -6.25 7.83
CA GLU A 66 5.67 -4.85 7.70
C GLU A 66 4.52 -3.90 8.10
N GLY A 67 3.32 -4.09 7.54
CA GLY A 67 2.17 -3.27 7.90
C GLY A 67 1.81 -3.37 9.39
N LYS A 68 1.97 -4.56 9.99
CA LYS A 68 1.74 -4.73 11.43
C LYS A 68 2.82 -4.05 12.28
N HIS A 69 4.07 -4.07 11.84
CA HIS A 69 5.18 -3.38 12.48
C HIS A 69 4.95 -1.86 12.50
N ASP A 70 4.41 -1.31 11.42
CA ASP A 70 4.05 0.11 11.28
C ASP A 70 2.72 0.48 11.96
N ALA A 71 2.19 -0.41 12.80
CA ALA A 71 0.92 -0.26 13.53
C ALA A 71 -0.31 -0.04 12.63
N ALA A 72 -0.26 -0.42 11.36
CA ALA A 72 -1.41 -0.40 10.48
C ALA A 72 -2.45 -1.46 10.88
N ASN A 73 -3.72 -1.19 10.58
CA ASN A 73 -4.81 -2.14 10.76
C ASN A 73 -4.84 -3.12 9.58
N VAL A 74 -4.15 -4.26 9.70
CA VAL A 74 -3.97 -5.19 8.58
C VAL A 74 -4.96 -6.35 8.64
N VAL A 75 -5.56 -6.67 7.48
CA VAL A 75 -6.40 -7.86 7.27
C VAL A 75 -5.78 -8.73 6.18
N LEU A 76 -5.30 -9.92 6.54
CA LEU A 76 -4.78 -10.91 5.58
C LEU A 76 -5.88 -11.88 5.18
N VAL A 77 -6.07 -12.08 3.87
CA VAL A 77 -7.02 -13.02 3.28
C VAL A 77 -6.26 -14.04 2.44
N GLU A 78 -6.36 -15.31 2.80
CA GLU A 78 -5.83 -16.45 2.03
C GLU A 78 -7.00 -17.31 1.53
N GLY A 79 -6.92 -17.76 0.27
CA GLY A 79 -7.93 -18.62 -0.35
C GLY A 79 -7.73 -20.10 -0.02
N GLU A 80 -6.49 -20.50 0.28
CA GLU A 80 -6.13 -21.87 0.61
C GLU A 80 -6.22 -22.16 2.12
N LYS A 81 -6.29 -23.45 2.49
CA LYS A 81 -6.30 -23.87 3.90
C LYS A 81 -4.98 -23.53 4.61
N ASP A 82 -3.87 -23.52 3.89
CA ASP A 82 -2.53 -23.44 4.44
C ASP A 82 -1.74 -22.26 3.85
N LEU A 83 -0.95 -21.58 4.68
CA LEU A 83 -0.16 -20.40 4.31
C LEU A 83 1.17 -20.75 3.63
N GLY A 84 1.70 -19.88 2.78
CA GLY A 84 3.03 -20.02 2.18
C GLY A 84 3.00 -20.18 0.65
N GLY A 85 1.82 -20.34 0.05
CA GLY A 85 1.64 -20.41 -1.40
C GLY A 85 2.61 -21.39 -2.07
N ASN A 86 3.29 -20.95 -3.14
CA ASN A 86 4.25 -21.79 -3.86
C ASN A 86 5.47 -22.19 -3.02
N SER A 87 5.84 -21.40 -2.01
CA SER A 87 6.98 -21.69 -1.15
C SER A 87 6.73 -22.89 -0.24
N GLN A 88 5.47 -23.17 0.08
CA GLN A 88 5.07 -24.35 0.84
C GLN A 88 5.34 -25.67 0.10
N LYS A 89 5.35 -25.63 -1.24
CA LYS A 89 5.58 -26.81 -2.10
C LYS A 89 7.07 -27.17 -2.21
N VAL A 90 7.96 -26.26 -1.82
CA VAL A 90 9.41 -26.47 -1.89
C VAL A 90 9.85 -27.28 -0.67
N THR A 91 10.16 -28.56 -0.89
CA THR A 91 10.81 -29.39 0.12
C THR A 91 12.32 -29.34 -0.09
N VAL A 92 13.07 -29.05 0.97
CA VAL A 92 14.54 -29.05 0.92
C VAL A 92 15.01 -30.50 0.73
N LYS A 93 15.59 -30.79 -0.44
CA LYS A 93 16.25 -32.08 -0.68
C LYS A 93 17.59 -32.06 0.07
N ARG A 94 17.71 -32.87 1.12
CA ARG A 94 19.02 -33.08 1.76
C ARG A 94 19.94 -33.81 0.78
N MET A 95 21.11 -33.22 0.53
CA MET A 95 22.25 -33.88 -0.10
C MET A 95 22.99 -34.73 0.92
#